data_AF-A0A8J0TR95-F1
#
_entry.id   AF-A0A8J0TR95-F1
#
_cell.length_a   1.000
_cell.length_b   1.000
_cell.length_c   1.000
_cell.angle_alpha   90.00
_cell.angle_beta   90.00
_cell.angle_gamma   90.00
#
_symmetry.space_group_name_H-M   'P 1'
#
loop_
_entity.id
_entity.type
_entity.pdbx_description
1 polymer ?
#
loop_
_entity_poly.entity_id
_entity_poly.type
_entity_poly.pdbx_seq_one_letter_code
_entity_poly.pdbx_strand_id
1 'polypeptide(L)'
;MVSESGLSGEDPVPSYCFGPLKKSFISSPRCSMAKIKARDLRGKKKEELLKQLDDLKVELSQLRVAKVTGGAASKLSKIRVVRKSIARVLTVINQTQKENLRKFYKGKKYKPLDLRPKKTRALRRRLNKHEESLRTKKQQRKDRLYSVRKFAVKA
;
A
#
# COMPACT_ATOMS: atom_id res chain seq x y z
N MET A 1 -23.00 30.95 -53.09
CA MET A 1 -22.14 30.15 -53.97
C MET A 1 -21.01 29.60 -53.12
N VAL A 2 -21.00 28.27 -52.96
CA VAL A 2 -19.89 27.37 -52.59
C VAL A 2 -19.30 27.61 -51.18
N SER A 3 -19.62 26.79 -50.16
CA SER A 3 -18.98 25.48 -49.84
C SER A 3 -17.47 25.65 -49.60
N GLU A 4 -16.79 25.14 -48.58
CA GLU A 4 -16.95 23.88 -47.87
C GLU A 4 -15.90 23.81 -46.74
N SER A 5 -16.23 23.02 -45.69
CA SER A 5 -15.31 22.16 -44.92
C SER A 5 -14.10 22.74 -44.17
N GLY A 6 -14.10 22.49 -42.85
CA GLY A 6 -12.93 22.63 -41.98
C GLY A 6 -13.14 21.99 -40.60
N LEU A 7 -13.72 20.79 -40.58
CA LEU A 7 -13.72 19.91 -39.41
C LEU A 7 -12.31 19.31 -39.25
N SER A 8 -11.59 19.72 -38.21
CA SER A 8 -10.43 19.00 -37.67
C SER A 8 -10.56 19.11 -36.15
N GLY A 9 -11.09 18.10 -35.46
CA GLY A 9 -10.45 16.80 -35.37
C GLY A 9 -9.97 16.69 -33.93
N GLU A 10 -10.91 16.52 -33.01
CA GLU A 10 -10.63 16.05 -31.65
C GLU A 10 -10.06 14.63 -31.81
N ASP A 11 -8.73 14.51 -31.75
CA ASP A 11 -8.07 13.21 -31.71
C ASP A 11 -8.33 12.58 -30.33
N PRO A 12 -9.10 11.48 -30.23
CA PRO A 12 -9.15 10.72 -28.99
C PRO A 12 -7.80 10.05 -28.78
N VAL A 13 -7.10 10.45 -27.71
CA VAL A 13 -5.92 9.76 -27.18
C VAL A 13 -6.16 8.24 -27.18
N PRO A 14 -5.27 7.43 -27.79
CA PRO A 14 -5.42 5.99 -27.82
C PRO A 14 -5.49 5.44 -26.39
N SER A 15 -6.67 5.02 -25.98
CA SER A 15 -6.86 4.22 -24.78
C SER A 15 -6.25 2.84 -25.07
N TYR A 16 -4.96 2.70 -24.77
CA TYR A 16 -4.34 1.39 -24.69
C TYR A 16 -5.01 0.64 -23.55
N CYS A 17 -6.07 -0.10 -23.89
CA CYS A 17 -6.60 -1.19 -23.12
C CYS A 17 -5.52 -2.28 -23.08
N PHE A 18 -4.56 -2.11 -22.18
CA PHE A 18 -3.73 -3.22 -21.71
C PHE A 18 -4.68 -4.21 -21.05
N GLY A 19 -5.14 -5.17 -21.84
CA GLY A 19 -5.96 -6.28 -21.36
C GLY A 19 -5.27 -6.97 -20.18
N PRO A 20 -6.04 -7.54 -19.25
CA PRO A 20 -5.46 -8.27 -18.15
C PRO A 20 -4.77 -9.52 -18.71
N LEU A 21 -3.45 -9.46 -18.86
CA LEU A 21 -2.63 -10.67 -18.91
C LEU A 21 -3.02 -11.48 -17.68
N LYS A 22 -3.78 -12.57 -17.93
CA LYS A 22 -4.12 -13.58 -16.95
C LYS A 22 -2.80 -14.11 -16.42
N LYS A 23 -2.31 -13.51 -15.34
CA LYS A 23 -1.27 -14.09 -14.51
C LYS A 23 -1.90 -15.34 -13.94
N SER A 24 -1.65 -16.47 -14.59
CA SER A 24 -1.66 -17.76 -13.94
C SER A 24 -0.71 -17.64 -12.76
N PHE A 25 -1.28 -17.26 -11.63
CA PHE A 25 -0.60 -17.17 -10.36
C PHE A 25 -0.34 -18.62 -9.98
N ILE A 26 0.74 -19.18 -10.51
CA ILE A 26 1.32 -20.41 -10.00
C ILE A 26 1.74 -20.02 -8.58
N SER A 27 0.86 -20.27 -7.62
CA SER A 27 1.15 -20.21 -6.20
C SER A 27 2.04 -21.40 -5.87
N SER A 28 3.27 -21.40 -6.39
CA SER A 28 4.29 -22.32 -5.91
C SER A 28 4.40 -22.07 -4.40
N PRO A 29 4.04 -23.03 -3.54
CA PRO A 29 4.34 -22.90 -2.13
C PRO A 29 5.85 -23.10 -2.06
N ARG A 30 6.63 -22.02 -2.17
CA ARG A 30 8.01 -22.02 -1.67
C ARG A 30 7.94 -22.02 -0.14
N CYS A 31 7.38 -23.09 0.39
CA CYS A 31 7.27 -23.38 1.80
C CYS A 31 8.65 -23.85 2.30
N SER A 32 8.99 -23.36 3.49
CA SER A 32 9.94 -23.96 4.45
C SER A 32 11.45 -23.67 4.37
N MET A 33 11.92 -22.61 3.69
CA MET A 33 13.34 -22.19 3.83
C MET A 33 13.54 -20.94 4.67
N ALA A 34 12.87 -20.84 5.81
CA ALA A 34 13.15 -19.77 6.75
C ALA A 34 13.12 -20.26 8.18
N LYS A 35 14.29 -20.20 8.83
CA LYS A 35 14.50 -20.56 10.24
C LYS A 35 13.53 -19.80 11.18
N ILE A 36 13.19 -18.56 10.85
CA ILE A 36 12.36 -17.69 11.71
C ILE A 36 11.07 -17.32 10.99
N LYS A 37 9.91 -17.75 11.52
CA LYS A 37 8.60 -17.37 11.00
C LYS A 37 8.12 -16.08 11.68
N ALA A 38 7.50 -15.20 10.90
CA ALA A 38 7.05 -13.90 11.40
C ALA A 38 5.95 -14.02 12.47
N ARG A 39 5.13 -15.08 12.41
CA ARG A 39 4.08 -15.35 13.40
C ARG A 39 4.64 -15.53 14.81
N ASP A 40 5.78 -16.20 14.92
CA ASP A 40 6.43 -16.52 16.21
C ASP A 40 7.11 -15.27 16.82
N LEU A 41 7.38 -14.23 16.01
CA LEU A 41 8.01 -12.98 16.46
C LEU A 41 7.02 -11.96 17.02
N ARG A 42 5.74 -12.03 16.63
CA ARG A 42 4.74 -11.04 17.03
C ARG A 42 4.35 -11.12 18.51
N GLY A 43 4.59 -12.26 19.16
CA GLY A 43 4.33 -12.46 20.59
C GLY A 43 5.49 -12.11 21.52
N LYS A 44 6.67 -11.78 20.96
CA LYS A 44 7.89 -11.50 21.75
C LYS A 44 8.00 -10.03 22.12
N LYS A 45 8.68 -9.74 23.23
CA LYS A 45 8.96 -8.36 23.66
C LYS A 45 9.97 -7.69 22.75
N LYS A 46 9.92 -6.36 22.67
CA LYS A 46 10.84 -5.56 21.83
C LYS A 46 12.31 -5.82 22.15
N GLU A 47 12.65 -5.95 23.43
CA GLU A 47 14.03 -6.20 23.89
C GLU A 47 14.57 -7.55 23.38
N GLU A 48 13.76 -8.60 23.43
CA GLU A 48 14.14 -9.92 22.90
C GLU A 48 14.34 -9.89 21.38
N LEU A 49 13.52 -9.12 20.67
CA LEU A 49 13.66 -8.94 19.21
C LEU A 49 14.93 -8.18 18.85
N LEU A 50 15.37 -7.23 19.69
CA LEU A 50 16.64 -6.50 19.49
C LEU A 50 17.85 -7.41 19.71
N LYS A 51 17.84 -8.22 20.78
CA LYS A 51 18.90 -9.22 21.03
C LYS A 51 19.03 -10.20 19.85
N GLN A 52 17.91 -10.80 19.42
CA GLN A 52 17.88 -11.69 18.24
C GLN A 52 18.39 -11.01 16.96
N LEU A 53 18.13 -9.72 16.81
CA LEU A 53 18.56 -8.96 15.65
C LEU A 53 20.09 -8.75 15.64
N ASP A 54 20.70 -8.50 16.80
CA ASP A 54 22.14 -8.31 16.89
C ASP A 54 22.90 -9.63 16.72
N ASP A 55 22.40 -10.74 17.26
CA ASP A 55 22.95 -12.08 17.02
C ASP A 55 22.97 -12.42 15.51
N LEU A 56 21.86 -12.15 14.81
CA LEU A 56 21.76 -12.37 13.36
C LEU A 56 22.68 -11.46 12.55
N LYS A 57 22.97 -10.24 13.01
CA LYS A 57 23.93 -9.35 12.35
C LYS A 57 25.36 -9.86 12.51
N VAL A 58 25.71 -10.37 13.69
CA VAL A 58 27.02 -10.97 13.95
C VAL A 58 27.22 -12.21 13.06
N GLU A 59 26.21 -13.10 12.99
CA GLU A 59 26.22 -14.26 12.09
C GLU A 59 26.40 -13.82 10.63
N LEU A 60 25.68 -12.78 10.19
CA LEU A 60 25.81 -12.24 8.84
C LEU A 60 27.21 -11.69 8.55
N SER A 61 27.83 -11.00 9.51
CA SER A 61 29.20 -10.47 9.38
C SER A 61 30.21 -11.60 9.20
N GLN A 62 30.13 -12.63 10.03
CA GLN A 62 30.98 -13.82 9.93
C GLN A 62 30.82 -14.54 8.58
N LEU A 63 29.58 -14.66 8.08
CA LEU A 63 29.31 -15.26 6.78
C LEU A 63 29.83 -14.42 5.61
N ARG A 64 29.93 -13.09 5.76
CA ARG A 64 30.55 -12.22 4.74
C ARG A 64 32.05 -12.40 4.69
N VAL A 65 32.73 -12.49 5.84
CA VAL A 65 34.17 -12.79 5.89
C VAL A 65 34.43 -14.15 5.24
N ALA A 66 33.66 -15.17 5.61
CA ALA A 66 33.77 -16.51 5.02
C ALA A 66 33.54 -16.54 3.50
N LYS A 67 32.74 -15.62 2.96
CA LYS A 67 32.57 -15.47 1.51
C LYS A 67 33.84 -14.96 0.83
N VAL A 68 34.54 -14.01 1.45
CA VAL A 68 35.77 -13.43 0.90
C VAL A 68 36.91 -14.44 0.95
N THR A 69 37.01 -15.25 2.00
CA THR A 69 38.05 -16.27 2.16
C THR A 69 37.78 -17.59 1.40
N GLY A 70 36.84 -17.61 0.45
CA GLY A 70 36.55 -18.81 -0.35
C GLY A 70 35.89 -19.97 0.43
N GLY A 71 34.99 -19.68 1.37
CA GLY A 71 34.36 -20.70 2.22
C GLY A 71 33.38 -21.65 1.51
N ALA A 72 33.06 -22.76 2.19
CA ALA A 72 32.17 -23.81 1.69
C ALA A 72 30.78 -23.30 1.21
N ALA A 73 30.26 -23.91 0.14
CA ALA A 73 28.98 -23.54 -0.47
C ALA A 73 27.79 -23.55 0.51
N SER A 74 27.81 -24.47 1.49
CA SER A 74 26.79 -24.56 2.55
C SER A 74 26.72 -23.32 3.45
N LYS A 75 27.86 -22.65 3.71
CA LYS A 75 27.92 -21.37 4.45
C LYS A 75 27.40 -20.23 3.58
N LEU A 76 27.69 -20.24 2.28
CA LEU A 76 27.21 -19.22 1.33
C LEU A 76 25.68 -19.23 1.16
N SER A 77 25.06 -20.42 1.13
CA SER A 77 23.60 -20.55 1.03
C SER A 77 22.87 -19.92 2.23
N LYS A 78 23.48 -19.94 3.43
CA LYS A 78 22.91 -19.36 4.66
C LYS A 78 22.78 -17.83 4.60
N ILE A 79 23.62 -17.13 3.82
CA ILE A 79 23.60 -15.66 3.69
C ILE A 79 22.21 -15.15 3.30
N ARG A 80 21.57 -15.80 2.30
CA ARG A 80 20.23 -15.41 1.84
C ARG A 80 19.17 -15.59 2.93
N VAL A 81 19.28 -16.66 3.71
CA VAL A 81 18.35 -16.99 4.78
C VAL A 81 18.48 -15.98 5.92
N VAL A 82 19.70 -15.71 6.40
CA VAL A 82 19.97 -14.76 7.49
C VAL A 82 19.53 -13.34 7.10
N ARG A 83 19.80 -12.87 5.88
CA ARG A 83 19.32 -11.57 5.38
C ARG A 83 17.78 -11.46 5.43
N LYS A 84 17.08 -12.51 5.02
CA LYS A 84 15.61 -12.56 5.07
C LYS A 84 15.10 -12.60 6.52
N SER A 85 15.80 -13.28 7.42
CA SER A 85 15.48 -13.31 8.85
C SER A 85 15.61 -11.92 9.49
N ILE A 86 16.71 -11.21 9.26
CA ILE A 86 16.91 -9.83 9.75
C ILE A 86 15.80 -8.91 9.26
N ALA A 87 15.48 -8.98 7.95
CA ALA A 87 14.41 -8.18 7.37
C ALA A 87 13.05 -8.45 8.04
N ARG A 88 12.75 -9.71 8.40
CA ARG A 88 11.51 -10.06 9.10
C ARG A 88 11.44 -9.49 10.51
N VAL A 89 12.53 -9.60 11.29
CA VAL A 89 12.59 -9.06 12.65
C VAL A 89 12.40 -7.55 12.63
N LEU A 90 13.13 -6.83 11.77
CA LEU A 90 12.96 -5.38 11.58
C LEU A 90 11.53 -5.01 11.15
N THR A 91 10.92 -5.81 10.26
CA THR A 91 9.54 -5.57 9.83
C THR A 91 8.56 -5.67 10.99
N VAL A 92 8.68 -6.69 11.86
CA VAL A 92 7.80 -6.87 13.02
C VAL A 92 8.00 -5.75 14.05
N ILE A 93 9.25 -5.34 14.30
CA ILE A 93 9.55 -4.19 15.17
C ILE A 93 8.89 -2.91 14.62
N ASN A 94 9.02 -2.65 13.32
CA ASN A 94 8.44 -1.45 12.70
C ASN A 94 6.90 -1.50 12.66
N GLN A 95 6.31 -2.69 12.47
CA GLN A 95 4.86 -2.88 12.53
C GLN A 95 4.32 -2.53 13.92
N THR A 96 4.88 -3.11 14.98
CA THR A 96 4.44 -2.85 16.36
C THR A 96 4.63 -1.40 16.77
N GLN A 97 5.76 -0.77 16.40
CA GLN A 97 5.99 0.66 16.62
C GLN A 97 4.95 1.53 15.92
N LYS A 98 4.69 1.30 14.63
CA LYS A 98 3.69 2.08 13.87
C LYS A 98 2.27 1.86 14.40
N GLU A 99 1.93 0.66 14.82
CA GLU A 99 0.63 0.36 15.44
C GLU A 99 0.45 1.13 16.76
N ASN A 100 1.46 1.15 17.62
CA ASN A 100 1.43 1.91 18.87
C ASN A 100 1.31 3.43 18.62
N LEU A 101 2.05 3.96 17.63
CA LEU A 101 1.92 5.37 17.23
C LEU A 101 0.54 5.68 16.66
N ARG A 102 -0.05 4.77 15.87
CA ARG A 102 -1.42 4.92 15.33
C ARG A 102 -2.47 4.96 16.44
N LYS A 103 -2.30 4.15 17.49
CA LYS A 103 -3.16 4.17 18.69
C LYS A 103 -3.01 5.51 19.42
N PHE A 104 -1.78 5.97 19.66
CA PHE A 104 -1.50 7.23 20.35
C PHE A 104 -2.00 8.49 19.61
N TYR A 105 -1.90 8.52 18.29
CA TYR A 105 -2.41 9.61 17.44
C TYR A 105 -3.83 9.39 16.93
N LYS A 106 -4.58 8.43 17.49
CA LYS A 106 -6.00 8.26 17.16
C LYS A 106 -6.77 9.48 17.68
N GLY A 107 -7.71 10.01 16.88
CA GLY A 107 -8.50 11.19 17.22
C GLY A 107 -7.78 12.55 17.17
N LYS A 108 -6.44 12.59 17.30
CA LYS A 108 -5.69 13.86 17.24
C LYS A 108 -5.76 14.50 15.85
N LYS A 109 -6.04 15.81 15.80
CA LYS A 109 -6.10 16.62 14.57
C LYS A 109 -4.77 16.61 13.81
N TYR A 110 -3.66 16.83 14.53
CA TYR A 110 -2.33 16.88 13.94
C TYR A 110 -1.61 15.55 14.11
N LYS A 111 -1.36 14.88 12.97
CA LYS A 111 -0.60 13.63 12.90
C LYS A 111 0.68 13.82 12.08
N PRO A 112 1.77 13.09 12.41
CA PRO A 112 2.97 13.01 11.59
C PRO A 112 2.65 12.59 10.14
N LEU A 113 3.44 13.08 9.18
CA LEU A 113 3.22 12.83 7.75
C LEU A 113 3.23 11.33 7.38
N ASP A 114 4.07 10.52 8.04
CA ASP A 114 4.16 9.06 7.81
C ASP A 114 2.87 8.30 8.17
N LEU A 115 2.10 8.81 9.14
CA LEU A 115 0.84 8.18 9.58
C LEU A 115 -0.38 8.65 8.78
N ARG A 116 -0.23 9.68 7.93
CA ARG A 116 -1.33 10.20 7.11
C ARG A 116 -1.65 9.21 5.98
N PRO A 117 -2.93 9.12 5.56
CA PRO A 117 -3.30 8.27 4.44
C PRO A 117 -2.59 8.75 3.16
N LYS A 118 -1.94 7.83 2.45
CA LYS A 118 -1.28 8.13 1.17
C LYS A 118 -2.33 8.16 0.06
N LYS A 119 -2.78 9.36 -0.29
CA LYS A 119 -3.64 9.66 -1.44
C LYS A 119 -2.90 10.50 -2.47
N THR A 120 -3.42 10.59 -3.69
CA THR A 120 -2.90 11.53 -4.69
C THR A 120 -3.05 12.98 -4.21
N ARG A 121 -2.23 13.89 -4.74
CA ARG A 121 -2.29 15.32 -4.39
C ARG A 121 -3.66 15.93 -4.70
N ALA A 122 -4.22 15.62 -5.86
CA ALA A 122 -5.56 16.07 -6.26
C ALA A 122 -6.63 15.63 -5.24
N LEU A 123 -6.62 14.35 -4.84
CA LEU A 123 -7.57 13.82 -3.84
C LEU A 123 -7.40 14.42 -2.43
N ARG A 124 -6.24 14.99 -2.10
CA ARG A 124 -6.02 15.71 -0.83
C ARG A 124 -6.50 17.16 -0.87
N ARG A 125 -6.63 17.75 -2.07
CA ARG A 125 -6.98 19.16 -2.27
C ARG A 125 -8.45 19.37 -2.65
N ARG A 126 -9.12 18.33 -3.17
CA ARG A 126 -10.57 18.38 -3.40
C ARG A 126 -11.35 18.65 -2.11
N LEU A 127 -12.56 19.15 -2.28
CA LEU A 127 -13.52 19.37 -1.20
C LEU A 127 -13.92 18.04 -0.53
N ASN A 128 -14.41 18.14 0.70
CA ASN A 128 -15.02 17.01 1.39
C ASN A 128 -16.39 16.71 0.78
N LYS A 129 -16.83 15.45 0.79
CA LYS A 129 -18.17 15.07 0.31
C LYS A 129 -19.29 15.88 0.98
N HIS A 130 -19.12 16.21 2.25
CA HIS A 130 -20.06 17.06 2.98
C HIS A 130 -20.12 18.46 2.37
N GLU A 131 -18.97 19.10 2.16
CA GLU A 131 -18.83 20.42 1.53
C GLU A 131 -19.42 20.42 0.11
N GLU A 132 -19.10 19.40 -0.69
CA GLU A 132 -19.66 19.22 -2.04
C GLU A 132 -21.18 19.05 -2.03
N SER A 133 -21.73 18.44 -0.97
CA SER A 133 -23.17 18.21 -0.82
C SER A 133 -23.95 19.39 -0.23
N LEU A 134 -23.25 20.44 0.25
CA LEU A 134 -23.92 21.58 0.87
C LEU A 134 -24.82 22.29 -0.16
N ARG A 135 -26.13 22.28 0.11
CA ARG A 135 -27.13 22.97 -0.70
C ARG A 135 -27.63 24.20 0.03
N THR A 136 -27.85 25.30 -0.69
CA THR A 136 -28.46 26.51 -0.14
C THR A 136 -29.89 26.21 0.34
N LYS A 137 -30.40 26.97 1.32
CA LYS A 137 -31.78 26.81 1.83
C LYS A 137 -32.82 26.89 0.71
N LYS A 138 -32.56 27.77 -0.28
CA LYS A 138 -33.40 27.92 -1.49
C LYS A 138 -33.41 26.64 -2.33
N GLN A 139 -32.23 26.06 -2.59
CA GLN A 139 -32.13 24.80 -3.34
C GLN A 139 -32.79 23.64 -2.59
N GLN A 140 -32.57 23.52 -1.27
CA GLN A 140 -33.21 22.47 -0.45
C GLN A 140 -34.75 22.55 -0.51
N ARG A 141 -35.32 23.76 -0.47
CA ARG A 141 -36.77 23.95 -0.64
C ARG A 141 -37.24 23.52 -2.03
N LYS A 142 -36.51 23.90 -3.08
CA LYS A 142 -36.82 23.53 -4.47
C LYS A 142 -36.78 22.02 -4.68
N ASP A 143 -35.73 21.35 -4.19
CA ASP A 143 -35.56 19.90 -4.30
C ASP A 143 -36.67 19.13 -3.58
N ARG A 144 -37.14 19.66 -2.43
CA ARG A 144 -38.27 19.07 -1.69
C ARG A 144 -39.60 19.25 -2.42
N LEU A 145 -39.82 20.43 -3.00
CA LEU A 145 -41.06 20.75 -3.71
C LEU A 145 -41.16 20.03 -5.05
N TYR A 146 -40.06 19.97 -5.81
CA TYR A 146 -39.99 19.39 -7.15
C TYR A 146 -39.05 18.18 -7.19
N SER A 147 -39.42 17.12 -6.47
CA SER A 147 -38.71 15.84 -6.53
C SER A 147 -38.87 15.23 -7.93
N VAL A 148 -37.79 14.72 -8.52
CA VAL A 148 -37.87 13.95 -9.78
C VAL A 148 -38.71 12.69 -9.53
N ARG A 149 -39.89 12.63 -10.13
CA ARG A 149 -40.79 11.47 -10.03
C ARG A 149 -40.56 10.56 -11.22
N LYS A 150 -40.56 9.24 -10.98
CA LYS A 150 -40.55 8.26 -12.06
C LYS A 150 -41.98 8.14 -12.61
N PHE A 151 -42.14 8.27 -13.92
CA PHE A 151 -43.40 8.08 -14.62
C PHE A 151 -43.19 7.22 -15.87
N ALA A 152 -44.26 6.61 -16.35
CA ALA A 152 -44.31 5.89 -17.63
C ALA A 152 -45.54 6.37 -18.39
N VAL A 153 -45.44 6.40 -19.72
CA VAL A 153 -46.55 6.76 -20.61
C VAL A 153 -47.14 5.46 -21.15
N LYS A 154 -48.46 5.34 -21.08
CA LYS A 154 -49.18 4.20 -21.66
C LYS A 154 -49.13 4.34 -23.19
N ALA A 155 -48.75 3.27 -23.87
CA ALA A 155 -48.83 3.17 -25.32
C ALA A 155 -50.30 3.07 -25.78
#